data_AF-A0A380FJF4-F1
#
_entry.id   AF-A0A380FJF4-F1
#
_cell.length_a   1.000
_cell.length_b   1.000
_cell.length_c   1.000
_cell.angle_alpha   90.00
_cell.angle_beta   90.00
_cell.angle_gamma   90.00
#
_symmetry.space_group_name_H-M   'P 1'
#
loop_
_entity.id
_entity.type
_entity.pdbx_description
1 polymer ?
#
loop_
_entity_poly.entity_id
_entity_poly.type
_entity_poly.pdbx_seq_one_letter_code
_entity_poly.pdbx_strand_id
1 'polypeptide(L)'
;MTGLFFSSKKAVEYFLPYFTQTHVSHVAVIGKKTAEYCQSKGIQVDYCPKDYSQEGFIQDFQGEKHSKILIPSSQAARPYLQYALEDQSFSVQKIDLYQPIPHTENINNVIQLFIK
;
A
#
# COMPACT_ATOMS: atom_id res chain seq x y z
N MET A 1 14.66 10.06 -7.13
CA MET A 1 13.18 9.95 -7.29
C MET A 1 12.44 10.09 -5.95
N THR A 2 11.15 10.50 -5.94
CA THR A 2 10.24 10.42 -4.78
C THR A 2 9.05 9.51 -5.10
N GLY A 3 8.97 8.36 -4.43
CA GLY A 3 7.96 7.32 -4.66
C GLY A 3 6.80 7.35 -3.65
N LEU A 4 5.59 7.04 -4.13
CA LEU A 4 4.39 6.83 -3.30
C LEU A 4 3.77 5.48 -3.61
N PHE A 5 3.90 4.52 -2.67
CA PHE A 5 3.56 3.13 -2.93
C PHE A 5 2.34 2.68 -2.13
N PHE A 6 1.33 2.15 -2.83
CA PHE A 6 0.09 1.68 -2.21
C PHE A 6 -0.09 0.16 -2.32
N SER A 7 -0.29 -0.50 -1.18
CA SER A 7 -0.66 -1.92 -1.16
C SER A 7 -2.17 -2.16 -1.07
N SER A 8 -2.98 -1.13 -0.80
CA SER A 8 -4.43 -1.28 -0.64
C SER A 8 -5.23 -0.09 -1.15
N LYS A 9 -6.44 -0.36 -1.63
CA LYS A 9 -7.43 0.65 -1.99
C LYS A 9 -7.72 1.62 -0.84
N LYS A 10 -7.83 1.12 0.39
CA LYS A 10 -8.14 1.93 1.58
C LYS A 10 -7.05 2.96 1.85
N ALA A 11 -5.78 2.60 1.70
CA ALA A 11 -4.69 3.56 1.81
C ALA A 11 -4.82 4.69 0.77
N VAL A 12 -5.19 4.37 -0.48
CA VAL A 12 -5.47 5.39 -1.50
C VAL A 12 -6.63 6.28 -1.09
N GLU A 13 -7.75 5.70 -0.61
CA GLU A 13 -8.92 6.45 -0.11
C GLU A 13 -8.54 7.49 0.95
N TYR A 14 -7.77 7.08 1.96
CA TYR A 14 -7.36 7.96 3.06
C TYR A 14 -6.28 8.96 2.64
N PHE A 15 -5.41 8.61 1.68
CA PHE A 15 -4.36 9.50 1.20
C PHE A 15 -4.84 10.54 0.19
N LEU A 16 -5.94 10.27 -0.54
CA LEU A 16 -6.42 11.09 -1.64
C LEU A 16 -6.54 12.60 -1.34
N PRO A 17 -7.02 13.04 -0.15
CA PRO A 17 -7.09 14.47 0.17
C PRO A 17 -5.73 15.20 0.19
N TYR A 18 -4.63 14.46 0.38
CA TYR A 18 -3.27 14.97 0.46
C TYR A 18 -2.51 14.83 -0.86
N PHE A 19 -3.04 14.05 -1.81
CA PHE A 19 -2.31 13.67 -3.03
C PHE A 19 -1.85 14.89 -3.83
N THR A 20 -2.73 15.87 -4.06
CA THR A 20 -2.41 17.09 -4.83
C THR A 20 -1.42 18.02 -4.14
N GLN A 21 -1.27 17.89 -2.81
CA GLN A 21 -0.32 18.67 -2.01
C GLN A 21 1.02 17.94 -1.87
N THR A 22 1.12 16.69 -2.34
CA THR A 22 2.30 15.86 -2.21
C THR A 22 3.10 15.89 -3.50
N HIS A 23 4.38 16.25 -3.42
CA HIS A 23 5.30 16.17 -4.56
C HIS A 23 5.85 14.75 -4.69
N VAL A 24 5.25 13.97 -5.59
CA VAL A 24 5.67 12.61 -5.93
C VAL A 24 6.01 12.55 -7.42
N SER A 25 7.06 11.80 -7.77
CA SER A 25 7.50 11.63 -9.15
C SER A 25 7.22 10.22 -9.67
N HIS A 26 6.82 9.30 -8.79
CA HIS A 26 6.51 7.92 -9.15
C HIS A 26 5.44 7.35 -8.22
N VAL A 27 4.37 6.79 -8.78
CA VAL A 27 3.33 6.08 -8.04
C VAL A 27 3.37 4.61 -8.41
N ALA A 28 3.50 3.76 -7.40
CA ALA A 28 3.48 2.32 -7.60
C ALA A 28 2.39 1.68 -6.75
N VAL A 29 1.82 0.58 -7.22
CA VAL A 29 0.77 -0.15 -6.49
C VAL A 29 1.01 -1.65 -6.54
N ILE A 30 0.63 -2.36 -5.49
CA ILE A 30 0.79 -3.83 -5.44
C ILE A 30 -0.38 -4.52 -6.15
N GLY A 31 -1.61 -4.23 -5.73
CA GLY A 31 -2.80 -4.97 -6.18
C GLY A 31 -3.51 -4.35 -7.38
N LYS A 32 -4.02 -5.20 -8.29
CA LYS A 32 -4.86 -4.79 -9.44
C LYS A 32 -6.00 -3.84 -9.05
N LYS A 33 -6.77 -4.19 -8.01
CA LYS A 33 -7.90 -3.37 -7.53
C LYS A 33 -7.45 -1.99 -7.01
N THR A 34 -6.23 -1.90 -6.49
CA THR A 34 -5.64 -0.62 -6.07
C THR A 34 -5.27 0.21 -7.29
N ALA A 35 -4.68 -0.40 -8.33
CA ALA A 35 -4.39 0.26 -9.60
C ALA A 35 -5.65 0.83 -10.27
N GLU A 36 -6.68 0.00 -10.41
CA GLU A 36 -7.99 0.39 -10.97
C GLU A 36 -8.59 1.57 -10.19
N TYR A 37 -8.47 1.53 -8.86
CA TYR A 37 -8.98 2.60 -8.02
C TYR A 37 -8.18 3.90 -8.19
N CYS A 38 -6.84 3.86 -8.19
CA CYS A 38 -6.01 5.01 -8.51
C CYS A 38 -6.40 5.65 -9.85
N GLN A 39 -6.54 4.83 -10.89
CA GLN A 39 -6.96 5.30 -12.22
C GLN A 39 -8.33 5.97 -12.18
N SER A 40 -9.31 5.39 -11.45
CA SER A 40 -10.65 5.98 -11.28
C SER A 40 -10.64 7.34 -10.55
N LYS A 41 -9.55 7.66 -9.85
CA LYS A 41 -9.31 8.94 -9.15
C LYS A 41 -8.39 9.89 -9.91
N GLY A 42 -8.00 9.55 -11.14
CA GLY A 42 -7.08 10.35 -11.94
C GLY A 42 -5.63 10.28 -11.47
N ILE A 43 -5.28 9.30 -10.63
CA ILE A 43 -3.91 9.03 -10.22
C ILE A 43 -3.27 8.13 -11.26
N GLN A 44 -2.26 8.63 -11.97
CA GLN A 44 -1.43 7.82 -12.86
C GLN A 44 -0.59 6.85 -12.02
N VAL A 45 -0.68 5.56 -12.35
CA VAL A 45 0.14 4.51 -11.74
C VAL A 45 1.27 4.18 -12.73
N ASP A 46 2.51 4.39 -12.30
CA ASP A 46 3.70 4.16 -13.10
C ASP A 46 4.17 2.70 -13.06
N TYR A 47 3.86 1.99 -11.97
CA TYR A 47 4.22 0.59 -11.82
C TYR A 47 3.20 -0.24 -11.03
N CYS A 48 2.93 -1.44 -11.52
CA CYS A 48 2.15 -2.48 -10.84
C CYS A 48 2.72 -3.85 -11.25
N PRO A 49 3.05 -4.75 -10.30
CA PRO A 49 3.63 -6.05 -10.61
C PRO A 49 2.61 -6.94 -11.31
N LYS A 50 3.06 -7.80 -12.23
CA LYS A 50 2.17 -8.62 -13.08
C LYS A 50 1.35 -9.64 -12.30
N ASP A 51 1.91 -10.15 -11.21
CA ASP A 51 1.31 -11.15 -10.32
C ASP A 51 0.55 -10.51 -9.14
N TYR A 52 0.57 -9.18 -9.04
CA TYR A 52 -0.08 -8.41 -7.98
C TYR A 52 0.40 -8.75 -6.56
N SER A 53 1.63 -9.26 -6.41
CA SER A 53 2.21 -9.65 -5.12
C SER A 53 3.28 -8.65 -4.64
N GLN A 54 3.60 -8.68 -3.33
CA GLN A 54 4.70 -7.87 -2.82
C GLN A 54 6.05 -8.46 -3.25
N GLU A 55 6.13 -9.77 -3.34
CA GLU A 55 7.31 -10.52 -3.75
C GLU A 55 7.70 -10.18 -5.20
N GLY A 56 6.74 -10.24 -6.13
CA GLY A 56 6.93 -9.83 -7.52
C GLY A 56 7.27 -8.35 -7.65
N PHE A 57 6.67 -7.49 -6.81
CA PHE A 57 7.08 -6.09 -6.73
C PHE A 57 8.56 -5.94 -6.36
N ILE A 58 9.00 -6.59 -5.28
CA ILE A 58 10.36 -6.46 -4.75
C ILE A 58 11.40 -7.00 -5.73
N GLN A 59 11.07 -8.05 -6.48
CA GLN A 59 11.96 -8.66 -7.48
C GLN A 59 12.13 -7.77 -8.72
N ASP A 60 11.04 -7.22 -9.23
CA ASP A 60 11.02 -6.55 -10.53
C ASP A 60 11.20 -5.03 -10.43
N PHE A 61 10.90 -4.41 -9.28
CA PHE A 61 11.01 -2.96 -9.12
C PHE A 61 12.47 -2.51 -9.09
N GLN A 62 12.87 -1.76 -10.12
CA GLN A 62 14.21 -1.18 -10.23
C GLN A 62 14.11 0.34 -10.10
N GLY A 63 14.59 0.88 -8.98
CA GLY A 63 14.63 2.31 -8.71
C GLY A 63 16.05 2.78 -8.40
N GLU A 64 16.26 4.10 -8.45
CA GLU A 64 17.52 4.71 -8.02
C GLU A 64 17.70 4.51 -6.51
N LYS A 65 18.82 3.93 -6.11
CA LYS A 65 19.20 3.80 -4.69
C LYS A 65 19.10 5.13 -3.97
N HIS A 66 18.76 5.09 -2.69
CA HIS A 66 18.54 6.24 -1.81
C HIS A 66 17.37 7.16 -2.20
N SER A 67 16.56 6.77 -3.18
CA SER A 67 15.28 7.44 -3.43
C SER A 67 14.37 7.35 -2.21
N LYS A 68 13.58 8.40 -1.98
CA LYS A 68 12.62 8.47 -0.88
C LYS A 68 11.32 7.80 -1.28
N ILE A 69 10.81 6.90 -0.44
CA ILE A 69 9.57 6.17 -0.68
C ILE A 69 8.65 6.37 0.51
N LEU A 70 7.42 6.83 0.26
CA LEU A 70 6.35 6.86 1.24
C LEU A 70 5.42 5.65 1.01
N ILE A 71 5.14 4.90 2.06
CA ILE A 71 4.17 3.80 2.06
C ILE A 71 3.02 4.14 3.01
N PRO A 72 1.93 4.75 2.51
CA PRO A 72 0.72 4.92 3.30
C PRO A 72 0.00 3.58 3.45
N SER A 73 -0.31 3.21 4.69
CA SER A 73 -0.83 1.88 5.00
C SER A 73 -1.72 1.88 6.25
N SER A 74 -2.31 0.73 6.56
CA SER A 74 -2.94 0.52 7.87
C SER A 74 -1.89 0.25 8.95
N GLN A 75 -2.22 0.54 10.21
CA GLN A 75 -1.42 0.11 11.37
C GLN A 75 -1.14 -1.41 11.38
N ALA A 76 -2.09 -2.23 10.92
CA ALA A 76 -1.94 -3.68 10.84
C ALA A 76 -1.11 -4.17 9.63
N ALA A 77 -0.63 -3.28 8.76
CA ALA A 77 0.11 -3.68 7.58
C ALA A 77 1.48 -4.23 7.96
N ARG A 78 1.80 -5.42 7.45
CA ARG A 78 3.10 -6.05 7.68
C ARG A 78 4.22 -5.16 7.11
N PRO A 79 5.36 -5.02 7.80
CA PRO A 79 6.47 -4.18 7.34
C PRO A 79 7.33 -4.81 6.24
N TYR A 80 6.92 -5.96 5.67
CA TYR A 80 7.73 -6.71 4.71
C TYR A 80 8.19 -5.87 3.51
N LEU A 81 7.26 -5.17 2.83
CA LEU A 81 7.59 -4.27 1.71
C LEU A 81 8.56 -3.15 2.13
N GLN A 82 8.39 -2.60 3.33
CA GLN A 82 9.28 -1.56 3.85
C GLN A 82 10.70 -2.11 4.00
N TYR A 83 10.86 -3.22 4.74
CA TYR A 83 12.17 -3.80 5.02
C TYR A 83 12.88 -4.28 3.75
N ALA A 84 12.16 -4.89 2.81
CA ALA A 84 12.74 -5.34 1.55
C ALA A 84 13.26 -4.18 0.69
N LEU A 85 12.57 -3.05 0.68
CA LEU A 85 13.04 -1.85 -0.04
C LEU A 85 14.19 -1.17 0.71
N GLU A 86 14.18 -1.13 2.04
CA GLU A 86 15.30 -0.63 2.84
C GLU A 86 16.58 -1.44 2.60
N ASP A 87 16.47 -2.77 2.48
CA ASP A 87 17.60 -3.68 2.14
C ASP A 87 18.17 -3.38 0.75
N GLN A 88 17.33 -2.93 -0.19
CA GLN A 88 17.74 -2.44 -1.51
C GLN A 88 18.27 -0.98 -1.50
N SER A 89 18.56 -0.43 -0.31
CA SER A 89 19.10 0.92 -0.09
C SER A 89 18.14 2.07 -0.39
N PHE A 90 16.82 1.84 -0.41
CA PHE A 90 15.84 2.93 -0.46
C PHE A 90 15.66 3.60 0.91
N SER A 91 15.32 4.88 0.92
CA SER A 91 14.90 5.58 2.14
C SER A 91 13.38 5.49 2.26
N VAL A 92 12.91 4.53 3.06
CA VAL A 92 11.47 4.21 3.13
C VAL A 92 10.86 4.76 4.41
N GLN A 93 9.71 5.41 4.27
CA GLN A 93 8.88 5.83 5.39
C GLN A 93 7.50 5.19 5.24
N LYS A 94 7.17 4.27 6.13
CA LYS A 94 5.80 3.76 6.27
C LYS A 94 5.01 4.65 7.23
N ILE A 95 3.79 5.02 6.85
CA ILE A 95 2.85 5.73 7.73
C ILE A 95 1.57 4.92 7.93
N ASP A 96 1.02 4.99 9.14
CA ASP A 96 -0.23 4.35 9.53
C ASP A 96 -1.38 5.36 9.38
N LEU A 97 -2.05 5.34 8.22
CA LEU A 97 -3.17 6.24 7.92
C LEU A 97 -4.46 5.89 8.65
N TYR A 98 -4.63 4.60 8.96
CA TYR A 98 -5.85 4.11 9.60
C TYR A 98 -5.57 2.82 10.38
N GLN A 99 -6.46 2.51 11.31
CA GLN A 99 -6.45 1.28 12.08
C GLN A 99 -7.69 0.46 11.73
N PRO A 100 -7.55 -0.80 11.25
CA PRO A 100 -8.68 -1.70 11.10
C PRO A 100 -9.28 -2.01 12.48
N ILE A 101 -10.59 -1.83 12.64
CA ILE A 101 -11.32 -2.17 13.86
C ILE A 101 -12.17 -3.42 13.59
N PRO A 102 -12.07 -4.48 14.41
CA PRO A 102 -12.89 -5.68 14.25
C PRO A 102 -14.39 -5.40 14.42
N HIS A 103 -15.23 -6.10 13.65
CA HIS A 103 -16.67 -6.12 13.87
C HIS A 103 -17.02 -7.20 14.91
N THR A 104 -16.81 -6.89 16.19
CA THR A 104 -16.92 -7.84 17.31
C THR A 104 -18.26 -8.57 17.37
N GLU A 105 -19.37 -7.88 17.07
CA GLU A 105 -20.70 -8.49 17.05
C GLU A 105 -20.80 -9.59 15.99
N ASN A 106 -20.38 -9.32 14.75
CA ASN A 106 -20.37 -10.31 13.68
C ASN A 106 -19.46 -11.50 14.03
N ILE A 107 -18.31 -11.24 14.64
CA ILE A 107 -17.38 -12.29 15.09
C ILE A 107 -18.07 -13.21 16.10
N ASN A 108 -18.72 -12.64 17.11
CA ASN A 108 -19.44 -13.41 18.13
C ASN A 108 -20.58 -14.23 17.52
N ASN A 109 -21.36 -13.64 16.60
CA ASN A 109 -22.45 -14.31 15.91
C ASN A 109 -21.94 -15.53 15.12
N VAL A 110 -20.83 -15.41 14.38
CA VAL A 110 -20.25 -16.53 13.62
C VAL A 110 -19.71 -17.62 14.55
N ILE A 111 -19.04 -17.27 15.64
CA ILE A 111 -18.54 -18.24 16.64
C ILE A 111 -19.71 -19.03 17.23
N GLN A 112 -20.83 -18.38 17.57
CA GLN A 112 -22.02 -19.04 18.10
C GLN A 112 -22.66 -20.00 17.09
N LEU A 113 -22.63 -19.69 15.79
CA LEU A 113 -23.12 -20.59 14.75
C LEU A 113 -22.28 -21.87 14.62
N PHE A 114 -20.97 -21.79 14.88
CA PHE A 114 -20.06 -22.94 14.78
C PHE A 114 -20.11 -23.89 15.98
N ILE A 115 -20.45 -23.37 17.18
CA ILE A 115 -20.49 -24.15 18.43
C ILE A 115 -21.85 -24.87 18.63
N LYS A 116 -22.87 -24.57 17.81
CA LYS A 116 -24.14 -25.30 17.77
C LYS A 116 -23.98 -26.68 17.10
#